data_AF-A0A8D6UZA4-F1
#
_entry.id   AF-A0A8D6UZA4-F1
#
_cell.length_a   1.000
_cell.length_b   1.000
_cell.length_c   1.000
_cell.angle_alpha   90.00
_cell.angle_beta   90.00
_cell.angle_gamma   90.00
#
_symmetry.space_group_name_H-M   'P 1'
#
loop_
_entity.id
_entity.type
_entity.pdbx_description
1 polymer ?
#
loop_
_entity_poly.entity_id
_entity_poly.type
_entity_poly.pdbx_seq_one_letter_code
_entity_poly.pdbx_strand_id
1 'polypeptide(L)' 'MAIASNIGGKQALETVQRLLPVLCQAPHDLTPEQVVAIASNGGGKQALETVQRLLPVLCQAPMT' A
#
# COMPACT_ATOMS: atom_id res chain seq x y z
N MET A 1 -2.39 -3.46 -14.88
CA MET A 1 -0.93 -3.65 -14.94
C MET A 1 -0.52 -4.60 -13.83
N ALA A 2 0.54 -5.39 -14.02
CA ALA A 2 1.10 -6.20 -12.94
C ALA A 2 2.22 -5.41 -12.23
N ILE A 3 2.38 -5.61 -10.91
CA ILE A 3 3.37 -4.89 -10.07
C ILE A 3 4.79 -4.97 -10.66
N ALA A 4 5.18 -6.14 -11.17
CA ALA A 4 6.50 -6.37 -11.75
C ALA A 4 6.73 -5.69 -13.11
N SER A 5 5.67 -5.23 -13.78
CA SER A 5 5.75 -4.60 -15.11
C SER A 5 6.17 -3.12 -15.06
N ASN A 6 6.26 -2.53 -13.88
CA ASN A 6 6.63 -1.13 -13.69
C ASN A 6 8.13 -0.98 -13.38
N ILE A 7 8.70 0.19 -13.70
CA ILE A 7 10.05 0.55 -13.26
C ILE A 7 10.09 0.49 -11.73
N GLY A 8 11.03 -0.31 -11.20
CA GLY A 8 11.10 -0.59 -9.76
C GLY A 8 10.19 -1.73 -9.29
N GLY A 9 9.67 -2.57 -10.19
CA GLY A 9 8.76 -3.68 -9.86
C GLY A 9 9.27 -4.62 -8.75
N LYS A 10 10.58 -4.91 -8.70
CA LYS A 10 11.20 -5.65 -7.57
C LYS A 10 10.97 -4.95 -6.23
N GLN A 11 11.21 -3.65 -6.17
CA GLN A 11 11.03 -2.86 -4.95
C GLN A 11 9.56 -2.80 -4.53
N ALA A 12 8.65 -2.71 -5.51
CA ALA A 12 7.22 -2.75 -5.25
C ALA A 12 6.78 -4.11 -4.70
N LEU A 13 7.25 -5.23 -5.28
CA LEU A 13 6.96 -6.58 -4.78
C LEU A 13 7.51 -6.82 -3.36
N GLU A 14 8.75 -6.44 -3.08
CA GLU A 14 9.35 -6.53 -1.73
C GLU A 14 8.56 -5.71 -0.71
N THR A 15 8.03 -4.57 -1.13
CA THR A 15 7.21 -3.70 -0.27
C THR A 15 5.81 -4.27 -0.05
N VAL A 16 5.18 -4.85 -1.08
CA VAL A 16 3.91 -5.58 -0.92
C VAL A 16 4.09 -6.73 0.04
N GLN A 17 5.10 -7.58 -0.12
CA GLN A 17 5.33 -8.71 0.79
C GLN A 17 5.48 -8.24 2.25
N ARG A 18 6.21 -7.15 2.48
CA ARG A 18 6.43 -6.59 3.82
C ARG A 18 5.20 -5.92 4.41
N LEU A 19 4.45 -5.16 3.62
CA LEU A 19 3.39 -4.27 4.12
C LEU A 19 1.99 -4.87 4.00
N LEU A 20 1.75 -5.84 3.12
CA LEU A 20 0.45 -6.50 2.99
C LEU A 20 -0.09 -7.02 4.33
N PRO A 21 0.65 -7.77 5.18
CA PRO A 21 0.11 -8.19 6.46
C PRO A 21 -0.21 -7.01 7.40
N VAL A 22 0.51 -5.90 7.31
CA VAL A 22 0.29 -4.71 8.17
C VAL A 22 -0.92 -3.91 7.70
N LEU A 23 -1.08 -3.77 6.38
CA LEU A 23 -2.16 -3.01 5.76
C LEU A 23 -3.49 -3.76 5.77
N CYS A 24 -3.45 -5.10 5.76
CA CYS A 24 -4.64 -5.95 5.85
C CYS A 24 -5.13 -6.18 7.28
N GLN A 25 -4.38 -5.75 8.30
CA GLN A 25 -4.82 -5.84 9.69
C GLN A 25 -5.64 -4.60 10.09
N ALA A 26 -6.55 -4.81 11.04
CA ALA A 26 -7.22 -3.72 11.74
C ALA A 26 -6.17 -2.72 12.27
N PRO A 27 -6.39 -1.41 12.14
CA PRO A 27 -7.65 -0.72 11.84
C PRO A 27 -7.93 -0.44 10.35
N HIS A 28 -7.06 -0.88 9.44
CA HIS A 28 -7.08 -0.41 8.05
C HIS A 28 -7.94 -1.29 7.12
N ASP A 29 -8.07 -2.59 7.46
CA ASP A 29 -8.86 -3.60 6.75
C ASP A 29 -8.77 -3.53 5.22
N LEU A 30 -7.58 -3.16 4.70
CA LEU A 30 -7.36 -3.12 3.26
C LEU A 30 -7.35 -4.55 2.72
N THR A 31 -8.03 -4.77 1.61
CA THR A 31 -7.98 -6.09 0.97
C THR A 31 -6.64 -6.27 0.23
N PRO A 32 -6.14 -7.51 0.08
CA PRO A 32 -4.96 -7.79 -0.74
C PRO A 32 -5.05 -7.18 -2.14
N GLU A 33 -6.23 -7.17 -2.74
CA GLU A 33 -6.49 -6.59 -4.06
C GLU A 33 -6.28 -5.07 -4.07
N GLN A 34 -6.69 -4.36 -3.01
CA GLN A 34 -6.45 -2.92 -2.87
C GLN A 34 -4.95 -2.63 -2.74
N VAL A 35 -4.23 -3.41 -1.95
CA VAL A 35 -2.77 -3.29 -1.81
C VAL A 35 -2.07 -3.53 -3.16
N VAL A 36 -2.49 -4.55 -3.90
CA VAL A 36 -1.98 -4.83 -5.25
C VAL A 36 -2.29 -3.69 -6.22
N ALA A 37 -3.49 -3.11 -6.15
CA ALA A 37 -3.87 -1.97 -6.98
C ALA A 37 -2.99 -0.74 -6.72
N ILE A 38 -2.70 -0.43 -5.46
CA ILE A 38 -1.79 0.67 -5.06
C ILE A 38 -0.37 0.41 -5.59
N ALA A 39 0.12 -0.83 -5.46
CA ALA A 39 1.45 -1.23 -5.89
C ALA A 39 1.62 -1.30 -7.42
N SER A 40 0.52 -1.42 -8.16
CA SER A 40 0.51 -1.61 -9.62
C SER A 40 0.68 -0.32 -10.42
N ASN A 41 1.01 0.79 -9.76
CA ASN A 41 1.32 2.07 -10.40
C ASN A 41 2.84 2.33 -10.45
N GLY A 42 3.26 3.27 -11.32
CA GLY A 42 4.64 3.78 -11.28
C GLY A 42 4.95 4.35 -9.89
N GLY A 43 6.03 3.88 -9.25
CA GLY A 43 6.36 4.26 -7.88
C GLY A 43 5.61 3.49 -6.78
N GLY A 44 5.09 2.28 -7.07
CA GLY A 44 4.28 1.48 -6.13
C GLY A 44 4.86 1.32 -4.71
N LYS A 45 6.20 1.23 -4.56
CA LYS A 45 6.85 1.26 -3.22
C LYS A 45 6.50 2.52 -2.44
N GLN A 46 6.69 3.70 -3.05
CA GLN A 46 6.48 4.99 -2.40
C GLN A 46 5.01 5.20 -2.05
N ALA A 47 4.11 4.72 -2.93
CA ALA A 47 2.67 4.76 -2.69
C ALA A 47 2.30 3.95 -1.45
N LEU A 48 2.76 2.69 -1.35
CA LEU A 48 2.50 1.83 -0.19
C LEU A 48 3.07 2.38 1.11
N GLU A 49 4.30 2.91 1.10
CA GLU A 49 4.92 3.54 2.28
C GLU A 49 4.14 4.79 2.73
N THR A 50 3.60 5.54 1.78
CA THR A 50 2.78 6.73 2.08
C THR A 50 1.42 6.33 2.65
N VAL A 51 0.76 5.31 2.09
CA VAL A 51 -0.50 4.78 2.62
C VAL A 51 -0.28 4.28 4.04
N GLN A 52 0.72 3.44 4.31
CA GLN A 52 1.00 2.97 5.67
C GLN A 52 1.20 4.12 6.67
N ARG A 53 1.90 5.19 6.26
CA ARG A 53 2.21 6.34 7.14
C ARG A 53 1.00 7.24 7.38
N LEU A 54 0.19 7.50 6.34
CA LEU A 54 -0.86 8.51 6.37
C LEU A 54 -2.24 7.94 6.64
N LEU A 55 -2.51 6.69 6.28
CA LEU A 55 -3.82 6.05 6.47
C LEU A 55 -4.29 6.10 7.94
N PRO A 56 -3.44 5.86 8.96
CA PRO A 56 -3.87 6.02 10.36
C PRO A 56 -4.36 7.44 10.66
N VAL A 57 -3.64 8.46 10.17
CA VAL A 57 -3.97 9.87 10.41
C VAL A 57 -5.25 10.26 9.68
N LEU A 58 -5.40 9.81 8.43
CA LEU A 58 -6.58 10.11 7.59
C LEU A 58 -7.84 9.39 8.08
N CYS A 59 -7.71 8.18 8.62
CA CYS A 59 -8.83 7.42 9.19
C CYS A 59 -9.20 7.85 10.61
N GLN A 60 -8.25 8.37 11.39
CA GLN A 60 -8.48 8.80 12.77
C GLN A 60 -8.77 10.30 12.90
N ALA A 61 -8.59 11.09 11.83
CA ALA A 61 -8.95 12.50 11.84
C ALA A 61 -10.45 12.64 12.17
N PRO A 62 -10.81 13.22 13.33
CA PRO A 62 -12.19 13.56 13.59
C PRO A 62 -12.61 14.57 12.53
N MET A 63 -13.70 14.30 11.83
CA MET A 63 -14.43 15.34 11.10
C MET A 63 -15.03 16.29 12.15
N THR A 64 -14.21 17.18 12.72
CA THR A 64 -14.63 18.26 13.63
C THR A 64 -14.64 19.58 12.88
#